data_AF-A0A1J5WJW4-F1
#
_entry.id   AF-A0A1J5WJW4-F1
#
_cell.length_a   1.000
_cell.length_b   1.000
_cell.length_c   1.000
_cell.angle_alpha   90.00
_cell.angle_beta   90.00
_cell.angle_gamma   90.00
#
_symmetry.space_group_name_H-M   'P 1'
#
loop_
_entity.id
_entity.type
_entity.pdbx_description
1 polymer ?
#
loop_
_entity_poly.entity_id
_entity_poly.type
_entity_poly.pdbx_seq_one_letter_code
_entity_poly.pdbx_strand_id
1 'polypeptide(L)'
;MSEPNTPERGDDDVGLPRSAIDRVLQEVLPPNMCCTKDTKNLLIECSTEFISIVSAQANELCERDSRKTVTPEHILQALGDLGFESYIQEVTEKYALVREEHTKRQLRAKEKTETKKGLFDNGDEMLEVQKKLFEEAKRTTEKQE
;
A
#
# COMPACT_ATOMS: atom_id res chain seq x y z
N MET A 1 5.75 -32.87 31.90
CA MET A 1 5.12 -31.64 31.37
C MET A 1 6.00 -31.18 30.25
N SER A 2 5.54 -31.31 29.01
CA SER A 2 6.32 -30.94 27.82
C SER A 2 6.02 -29.49 27.52
N GLU A 3 7.04 -28.64 27.56
CA GLU A 3 6.94 -27.24 27.11
C GLU A 3 6.51 -27.20 25.64
N PRO A 4 5.57 -26.32 25.25
CA PRO A 4 5.25 -26.12 23.85
C PRO A 4 6.46 -25.49 23.15
N ASN A 5 7.04 -26.27 22.24
CA ASN A 5 8.04 -25.83 21.30
C ASN A 5 7.42 -24.74 20.41
N THR A 6 7.61 -23.49 20.78
CA THR A 6 7.22 -22.35 19.96
C THR A 6 8.26 -22.28 18.86
N PRO A 7 7.90 -22.41 17.58
CA PRO A 7 8.88 -22.24 16.53
C PRO A 7 9.34 -20.78 16.59
N GLU A 8 10.57 -20.56 17.06
CA GLU A 8 11.28 -19.30 16.86
C GLU A 8 11.31 -19.07 15.35
N ARG A 9 10.36 -18.28 14.84
CA ARG A 9 10.43 -17.75 13.48
C ARG A 9 11.70 -16.91 13.47
N GLY A 10 12.69 -17.36 12.69
CA GLY A 10 13.98 -16.70 12.58
C GLY A 10 13.79 -15.19 12.41
N ASP A 11 14.29 -14.45 13.39
CA ASP A 11 14.30 -12.98 13.45
C ASP A 11 15.03 -12.38 12.23
N ASP A 12 15.86 -13.19 11.56
CA ASP A 12 16.65 -12.84 10.37
C ASP A 12 15.83 -12.51 9.10
N ASP A 13 14.50 -12.78 9.06
CA ASP A 13 13.67 -12.53 7.87
C ASP A 13 12.63 -11.40 8.02
N VAL A 14 12.53 -10.78 9.21
CA VAL A 14 11.53 -9.72 9.49
C VAL A 14 12.21 -8.39 9.76
N GLY A 15 12.73 -7.76 8.71
CA GLY A 15 13.38 -6.46 8.81
C GLY A 15 13.22 -5.62 7.54
N LEU A 16 13.34 -4.30 7.69
CA LEU A 16 13.38 -3.41 6.54
C LEU A 16 14.62 -3.71 5.68
N PRO A 17 14.52 -3.60 4.33
CA PRO A 17 15.68 -3.79 3.47
C PRO A 17 16.83 -2.84 3.85
N ARG A 18 18.06 -3.35 3.92
CA ARG A 18 19.26 -2.55 4.21
C ARG A 18 19.37 -1.31 3.32
N SER A 19 19.01 -1.44 2.05
CA SER A 19 19.00 -0.35 1.08
C SER A 19 18.02 0.78 1.42
N ALA A 20 16.90 0.46 2.07
CA ALA A 20 15.94 1.47 2.52
C ALA A 20 16.52 2.30 3.68
N ILE A 21 17.17 1.63 4.65
CA ILE A 21 17.87 2.31 5.75
C ILE A 21 19.01 3.19 5.22
N ASP A 22 19.80 2.67 4.29
CA ASP A 22 20.89 3.43 3.65
C ASP A 22 20.37 4.70 2.97
N ARG A 23 19.22 4.61 2.29
CA ARG A 23 18.59 5.76 1.63
C ARG A 23 18.12 6.81 2.63
N VAL A 24 17.42 6.40 3.69
CA VAL A 24 16.97 7.33 4.74
C VAL A 24 18.17 8.00 5.41
N LEU A 25 19.23 7.25 5.71
CA LEU A 25 20.46 7.81 6.27
C LEU A 25 21.11 8.84 5.34
N GLN A 26 21.16 8.60 4.04
CA GLN A 26 21.67 9.59 3.07
C GLN A 26 20.81 10.85 2.98
N GLU A 27 19.50 10.73 3.20
CA GLU A 27 18.58 11.88 3.19
C GLU A 27 18.72 12.75 4.44
N VAL A 28 19.04 12.15 5.60
CA VAL A 28 19.17 12.88 6.88
C VAL A 28 20.60 13.32 7.21
N LEU A 29 21.62 12.67 6.63
CA LEU A 29 23.02 12.95 6.92
C LEU A 29 23.68 13.84 5.86
N PRO A 30 24.70 14.64 6.23
CA PRO A 30 25.50 15.38 5.25
C PRO A 30 26.18 14.44 4.23
N PRO A 31 26.45 14.91 2.99
CA PRO A 31 26.94 14.08 1.89
C PRO A 31 28.30 13.42 2.14
N ASN A 32 29.07 13.92 3.11
CA ASN A 32 30.40 13.42 3.46
C ASN A 32 30.41 12.55 4.73
N MET A 33 29.23 12.10 5.20
CA MET A 33 29.12 11.31 6.42
C MET A 33 28.55 9.92 6.13
N CYS A 34 29.15 8.90 6.77
CA CYS A 34 28.73 7.51 6.64
C CYS A 34 28.53 6.90 8.03
N CYS A 35 27.49 6.07 8.18
CA CYS A 35 27.30 5.23 9.36
C CYS A 35 28.06 3.90 9.22
N THR A 36 28.50 3.35 10.34
CA THR A 36 29.11 2.02 10.37
C THR A 36 28.08 0.93 10.08
N LYS A 37 28.55 -0.26 9.70
CA LYS A 37 27.67 -1.42 9.47
C LYS A 37 26.85 -1.76 10.72
N ASP A 38 27.46 -1.66 11.90
CA ASP A 38 26.80 -2.01 13.17
C ASP A 38 25.70 -1.02 13.51
N THR A 39 25.91 0.29 13.30
CA THR A 39 24.85 1.30 13.45
C THR A 39 23.67 1.02 12.52
N LYS A 40 23.96 0.62 11.27
CA LYS A 40 22.90 0.28 10.30
C LYS A 40 22.12 -0.97 10.71
N ASN A 41 22.79 -1.98 11.28
CA ASN A 41 22.13 -3.17 11.82
C ASN A 41 21.20 -2.79 12.98
N LEU A 42 21.72 -2.00 13.92
CA LEU A 42 20.94 -1.54 15.07
C LEU A 42 19.69 -0.76 14.63
N LEU A 43 19.79 0.09 13.61
CA LEU A 43 18.63 0.81 13.07
C LEU A 43 17.58 -0.12 12.45
N ILE A 44 17.98 -1.24 11.86
CA ILE A 44 17.04 -2.25 11.35
C ILE A 44 16.30 -2.91 12.51
N GLU A 45 17.03 -3.35 13.53
CA GLU A 45 16.46 -3.94 14.75
C GLU A 45 15.49 -2.97 15.43
N CYS A 46 15.92 -1.71 15.65
CA CYS A 46 15.06 -0.66 16.21
C CYS A 46 13.83 -0.36 15.35
N SER A 47 13.92 -0.47 14.03
CA SER A 47 12.76 -0.25 13.15
C SER A 47 11.72 -1.36 13.32
N THR A 48 12.17 -2.62 13.43
CA THR A 48 11.30 -3.77 13.70
C THR A 48 10.68 -3.67 15.09
N GLU A 49 11.46 -3.29 16.10
CA GLU A 49 10.95 -3.06 17.45
C GLU A 49 9.94 -1.92 17.50
N PHE A 50 10.21 -0.79 16.82
CA PHE A 50 9.29 0.33 16.71
C PHE A 50 7.92 -0.08 16.14
N ILE A 51 7.92 -0.85 15.04
CA ILE A 51 6.67 -1.37 14.46
C ILE A 51 5.95 -2.26 15.47
N SER A 52 6.68 -3.10 16.20
CA SER A 52 6.11 -4.02 17.19
C SER A 52 5.49 -3.26 18.38
N ILE A 53 6.17 -2.24 18.90
CA ILE A 53 5.68 -1.40 20.00
C ILE A 53 4.41 -0.66 19.60
N VAL A 54 4.42 0.02 18.44
CA VAL A 54 3.25 0.77 17.97
C VAL A 54 2.07 -0.18 17.69
N SER A 55 2.34 -1.34 17.11
CA SER A 55 1.31 -2.35 16.82
C SER A 55 0.70 -2.93 18.09
N ALA A 56 1.54 -3.22 19.10
CA ALA A 56 1.07 -3.70 20.40
C ALA A 56 0.18 -2.66 21.08
N GLN A 57 0.62 -1.40 21.14
CA GLN A 57 -0.16 -0.32 21.75
C GLN A 57 -1.50 -0.10 21.02
N ALA A 58 -1.48 -0.09 19.68
CA ALA A 58 -2.70 0.06 18.89
C ALA A 58 -3.65 -1.15 19.02
N ASN A 59 -3.11 -2.35 19.24
CA ASN A 59 -3.90 -3.54 19.50
C ASN A 59 -4.59 -3.46 20.87
N GLU A 60 -3.88 -3.02 21.93
CA GLU A 60 -4.49 -2.77 23.25
C GLU A 60 -5.64 -1.77 23.17
N LEU A 61 -5.46 -0.68 22.41
CA LEU A 61 -6.52 0.31 22.16
C LEU A 61 -7.72 -0.31 21.43
N CYS A 62 -7.46 -1.12 20.41
CA CYS A 62 -8.50 -1.83 19.67
C CYS A 62 -9.32 -2.79 20.55
N GLU A 63 -8.64 -3.52 21.43
CA GLU A 63 -9.25 -4.44 22.38
C GLU A 63 -10.08 -3.68 23.43
N ARG A 64 -9.57 -2.55 23.92
CA ARG A 64 -10.29 -1.66 24.84
C ARG A 64 -11.59 -1.12 24.23
N ASP A 65 -11.57 -0.83 22.93
CA ASP A 65 -12.75 -0.41 22.17
C ASP A 65 -13.68 -1.58 21.78
N SER A 66 -13.39 -2.81 22.22
CA SER A 66 -14.15 -4.03 21.90
C SER A 66 -14.24 -4.32 20.40
N ARG A 67 -13.20 -3.97 19.64
CA ARG A 67 -13.11 -4.18 18.18
C ARG A 67 -12.12 -5.30 17.86
N LYS A 68 -12.37 -6.02 16.76
CA LYS A 68 -11.50 -7.11 16.26
C LYS A 68 -10.53 -6.68 15.17
N THR A 69 -10.55 -5.40 14.78
CA THR A 69 -9.78 -4.88 13.66
C THR A 69 -9.19 -3.54 14.06
N VAL A 70 -7.86 -3.48 14.06
CA VAL A 70 -7.12 -2.25 14.30
C VAL A 70 -7.47 -1.24 13.20
N THR A 71 -7.79 -0.02 13.61
CA THR A 71 -8.12 1.07 12.70
C THR A 71 -7.08 2.18 12.73
N PRO A 72 -7.01 3.03 11.70
CA PRO A 72 -6.09 4.15 11.65
C PRO A 72 -6.17 5.05 12.88
N GLU A 73 -7.37 5.22 13.46
CA GLU A 73 -7.58 5.98 14.68
C GLU A 73 -6.83 5.39 15.88
N HIS A 74 -6.80 4.05 16.01
CA HIS A 74 -6.03 3.39 17.07
C HIS A 74 -4.52 3.59 16.88
N ILE A 75 -4.03 3.67 15.64
CA ILE A 75 -2.62 3.95 15.35
C ILE A 75 -2.27 5.39 15.74
N LEU A 76 -3.12 6.37 15.38
CA LEU A 76 -2.91 7.77 15.74
C LEU A 76 -2.92 7.99 17.25
N GLN A 77 -3.83 7.32 17.96
CA GLN A 77 -3.87 7.35 19.43
C GLN A 77 -2.63 6.68 20.04
N ALA A 78 -2.21 5.52 19.54
CA ALA A 78 -1.00 4.85 20.00
C ALA A 78 0.25 5.74 19.83
N LEU A 79 0.37 6.46 18.71
CA LEU A 79 1.46 7.42 18.52
C LEU A 79 1.41 8.55 19.56
N GLY A 80 0.23 9.05 19.90
CA GLY A 80 0.06 10.03 20.98
C GLY A 80 0.49 9.49 22.35
N ASP A 81 -0.02 8.31 22.73
CA ASP A 81 0.24 7.69 24.02
C ASP A 81 1.72 7.31 24.21
N LEU A 82 2.42 7.00 23.11
CA LEU A 82 3.86 6.68 23.09
C LEU A 82 4.77 7.92 23.02
N GLY A 83 4.21 9.14 22.93
CA GLY A 83 4.98 10.39 22.87
C GLY A 83 5.52 10.76 21.48
N PHE A 84 4.92 10.23 20.42
CA PHE A 84 5.25 10.57 19.02
C PHE A 84 4.27 11.59 18.42
N GLU A 85 3.82 12.58 19.21
CA GLU A 85 2.77 13.51 18.77
C GLU A 85 3.17 14.32 17.53
N SER A 86 4.46 14.59 17.36
CA SER A 86 5.01 15.27 16.18
C SER A 86 4.77 14.50 14.86
N TYR A 87 4.53 13.19 14.92
CA TYR A 87 4.30 12.36 13.72
C TYR A 87 2.83 12.36 13.30
N ILE A 88 1.90 12.70 14.20
CA ILE A 88 0.46 12.57 13.98
C ILE A 88 0.01 13.37 12.76
N GLN A 89 0.51 14.61 12.61
CA GLN A 89 0.12 15.46 11.50
C GLN A 89 0.50 14.83 10.14
N GLU A 90 1.78 14.48 9.96
CA GLU A 90 2.27 13.92 8.70
C GLU A 90 1.59 12.57 8.38
N VAL A 91 1.43 11.70 9.38
CA VAL A 91 0.76 10.40 9.21
C VAL A 91 -0.70 10.60 8.78
N THR A 92 -1.40 11.58 9.36
CA THR A 92 -2.80 11.89 9.01
C THR A 92 -2.91 12.39 7.56
N GLU A 93 -2.02 13.29 7.14
CA GLU A 93 -1.98 13.81 5.77
C GLU A 93 -1.69 12.69 4.76
N LYS A 94 -0.70 11.82 5.04
CA LYS A 94 -0.39 10.67 4.18
C LYS A 94 -1.55 9.67 4.12
N TYR A 95 -2.20 9.40 5.25
CA TYR A 95 -3.37 8.51 5.28
C TYR A 95 -4.50 9.03 4.40
N ALA A 96 -4.78 10.34 4.44
CA ALA A 96 -5.82 10.96 3.61
C ALA A 96 -5.53 10.76 2.10
N LEU A 97 -4.29 10.98 1.67
CA LEU A 97 -3.87 10.78 0.28
C LEU A 97 -4.02 9.33 -0.19
N VAL A 98 -3.56 8.37 0.62
CA VAL A 98 -3.67 6.93 0.31
C VAL A 98 -5.14 6.50 0.25
N ARG A 99 -5.98 7.02 1.15
CA ARG A 99 -7.42 6.73 1.16
C ARG A 99 -8.12 7.27 -0.09
N GLU A 100 -7.77 8.47 -0.54
CA GLU A 100 -8.29 9.07 -1.77
C GLU A 100 -7.88 8.24 -3.00
N GLU A 101 -6.59 7.87 -3.09
CA GLU A 101 -6.08 7.04 -4.18
C GLU A 101 -6.78 5.67 -4.22
N HIS A 102 -6.92 5.02 -3.06
CA HIS A 102 -7.63 3.75 -2.95
C HIS A 102 -9.07 3.88 -3.44
N THR A 103 -9.76 4.96 -3.09
CA THR A 103 -11.13 5.25 -3.54
C THR A 103 -11.21 5.43 -5.05
N LYS A 104 -10.31 6.24 -5.63
CA LYS A 104 -10.20 6.45 -7.08
C LYS A 104 -9.94 5.14 -7.82
N ARG A 105 -9.06 4.29 -7.29
CA ARG A 105 -8.76 2.98 -7.87
C ARG A 105 -9.98 2.06 -7.88
N GLN A 106 -10.79 2.07 -6.81
CA GLN A 106 -12.04 1.29 -6.76
C GLN A 106 -13.08 1.80 -7.75
N LEU A 107 -13.24 3.12 -7.91
CA LEU A 107 -14.15 3.69 -8.91
C LEU A 107 -13.75 3.27 -10.32
N ARG A 108 -12.47 3.40 -10.69
CA ARG A 108 -11.95 2.98 -11.99
C ARG A 108 -12.14 1.48 -12.26
N ALA A 109 -12.05 0.65 -11.22
CA ALA A 109 -12.29 -0.80 -11.33
C ALA A 109 -13.77 -1.10 -11.60
N LYS A 110 -14.68 -0.36 -10.96
CA LYS A 110 -16.13 -0.47 -11.20
C LYS A 110 -16.49 0.00 -12.62
N GLU A 111 -16.00 1.17 -13.03
CA GLU A 111 -16.23 1.70 -14.39
C GLU A 111 -15.78 0.73 -15.48
N LYS A 112 -14.60 0.10 -15.31
CA LYS A 112 -14.12 -0.93 -16.25
C LYS A 112 -15.03 -2.15 -16.28
N THR A 113 -15.57 -2.56 -15.15
CA THR A 113 -16.48 -3.71 -15.07
C THR A 113 -17.82 -3.39 -15.72
N GLU A 114 -18.35 -2.20 -15.47
CA GLU A 114 -19.60 -1.72 -16.09
C GLU A 114 -19.45 -1.50 -17.59
N THR A 115 -18.33 -0.94 -18.04
CA THR A 115 -18.02 -0.76 -19.48
C THR A 115 -17.92 -2.11 -20.19
N LYS A 116 -17.24 -3.09 -19.58
CA LYS A 116 -17.14 -4.45 -20.14
C LYS A 116 -18.49 -5.16 -20.19
N LYS A 117 -19.33 -4.96 -19.16
CA LYS A 117 -20.69 -5.51 -19.13
C LYS A 117 -21.56 -4.88 -20.22
N GLY A 118 -21.56 -3.54 -20.33
CA GLY A 118 -22.30 -2.82 -21.37
C GLY A 118 -21.83 -3.15 -22.79
N LEU A 119 -20.53 -3.44 -22.99
CA LEU A 119 -19.99 -3.89 -24.27
C LEU A 119 -20.48 -5.29 -24.64
N PHE A 120 -20.67 -6.18 -23.66
CA PHE A 120 -21.26 -7.51 -23.88
C PHE A 120 -22.76 -7.43 -24.15
N ASP A 121 -23.48 -6.57 -23.42
CA ASP A 121 -24.92 -6.38 -23.60
C ASP A 121 -25.26 -5.76 -24.97
N ASN A 122 -24.38 -4.89 -25.51
CA ASN A 122 -24.51 -4.28 -26.85
C ASN A 122 -23.68 -5.01 -27.93
N GLY A 123 -23.21 -6.24 -27.67
CA GLY A 123 -22.21 -6.92 -28.49
C GLY A 123 -22.64 -7.15 -29.94
N ASP A 124 -23.90 -7.50 -30.17
CA ASP A 124 -24.44 -7.78 -31.52
C ASP A 124 -24.58 -6.51 -32.36
N GLU A 125 -25.10 -5.42 -31.78
CA GLU A 125 -25.20 -4.12 -32.46
C GLU A 125 -23.80 -3.56 -32.81
N MET A 126 -22.84 -3.70 -31.89
CA MET A 126 -21.46 -3.25 -32.08
C MET A 126 -20.76 -4.03 -33.21
N LEU A 127 -21.05 -5.34 -33.34
CA LEU A 127 -20.49 -6.20 -34.38
C LEU A 127 -21.03 -5.85 -35.78
N GLU A 128 -22.32 -5.52 -35.90
CA GLU A 128 -22.90 -5.05 -37.16
C GLU A 128 -22.30 -3.72 -37.60
N VAL A 129 -22.14 -2.78 -36.66
CA VAL A 129 -21.47 -1.50 -36.93
C VAL A 129 -20.05 -1.74 -37.41
N GLN A 130 -19.28 -2.62 -36.74
CA GLN A 130 -17.91 -2.95 -37.14
C GLN A 130 -17.85 -3.56 -38.55
N LYS A 131 -18.72 -4.53 -38.88
CA LYS A 131 -18.78 -5.14 -40.23
C LYS A 131 -19.07 -4.10 -41.31
N LYS A 132 -20.02 -3.19 -41.05
CA LYS A 132 -20.38 -2.13 -41.99
C LYS A 132 -19.22 -1.16 -42.23
N LEU A 133 -18.51 -0.76 -41.16
CA LEU A 133 -17.29 0.05 -41.24
C LEU A 133 -16.20 -0.63 -42.09
N PHE A 134 -15.99 -1.94 -41.93
CA PHE A 134 -15.03 -2.68 -42.75
C PHE A 134 -15.44 -2.76 -44.22
N GLU A 135 -16.73 -2.95 -44.50
CA GLU A 135 -17.24 -2.99 -45.87
C GLU A 135 -17.09 -1.62 -46.56
N GLU A 136 -17.38 -0.54 -45.86
CA GLU A 136 -17.22 0.82 -46.37
C GLU A 136 -15.74 1.18 -46.61
N ALA A 137 -14.86 0.83 -45.67
CA ALA A 137 -13.41 0.99 -45.86
C ALA A 137 -12.92 0.22 -47.10
N LYS A 138 -13.34 -1.04 -47.28
CA LYS A 138 -13.00 -1.85 -48.45
C LYS A 138 -13.46 -1.21 -49.75
N ARG A 139 -14.70 -0.72 -49.81
CA ARG A 139 -15.24 0.00 -50.98
C ARG A 139 -14.49 1.30 -51.28
N THR A 140 -13.93 1.94 -50.25
CA THR A 140 -13.17 3.19 -50.42
C THR A 140 -11.81 2.90 -51.03
N THR A 141 -11.15 1.81 -50.62
CA THR A 141 -9.88 1.37 -51.21
C THR A 141 -10.06 0.88 -52.64
N GLU A 142 -11.12 0.11 -52.91
CA GLU A 142 -11.45 -0.37 -54.28
C GLU A 142 -11.86 0.76 -55.23
N LYS A 143 -12.28 1.93 -54.73
CA LYS A 143 -12.54 3.13 -55.53
C LYS A 143 -11.30 4.01 -55.76
N GLN A 144 -10.20 3.73 -55.06
CA GLN A 144 -8.93 4.43 -55.20
C GLN A 144 -7.94 3.71 -56.14
N GLU A 145 -8.28 2.50 -56.61
CA GLU A 145 -7.68 1.83 -57.78
C GLU A 145 -8.49 2.12 -59.06
#